data_AF-A0A1R4EQ95-F1
#
_entry.id   AF-A0A1R4EQ95-F1
#
_cell.length_a   1.000
_cell.length_b   1.000
_cell.length_c   1.000
_cell.angle_alpha   90.00
_cell.angle_beta   90.00
_cell.angle_gamma   90.00
#
_symmetry.space_group_name_H-M   'P 1'
#
loop_
_entity.id
_entity.type
_entity.pdbx_description
1 polymer ?
#
loop_
_entity_poly.entity_id
_entity_poly.type
_entity_poly.pdbx_seq_one_letter_code
_entity_poly.pdbx_strand_id
1 'polypeptide(L)' 'MIWPAWVDILLGGCGLIWCLDTWGKLRTRAPWHPHLVSSTVGLAIFSALLLVLGAARWIQNPGA' A
#
# COMPACT_ATOMS: atom_id res chain seq x y z
N MET A 1 -6.83 13.62 -13.46
CA MET A 1 -6.44 13.01 -12.17
C MET A 1 -5.93 14.14 -11.29
N ILE A 2 -6.36 14.20 -10.03
CA ILE A 2 -6.27 15.41 -9.17
C ILE A 2 -4.86 15.67 -8.61
N TRP A 3 -3.94 14.69 -8.64
CA TRP A 3 -2.61 14.82 -8.03
C TRP A 3 -1.45 14.15 -8.81
N PRO A 4 -0.19 14.51 -8.49
CA PRO A 4 1.03 13.99 -9.13
C PRO A 4 1.27 12.49 -8.95
N ALA A 5 2.04 11.88 -9.87
CA ALA A 5 2.32 10.44 -9.84
C ALA A 5 3.17 10.00 -8.63
N TRP A 6 4.02 10.89 -8.09
CA TRP A 6 4.79 10.60 -6.87
C TRP A 6 3.91 10.39 -5.64
N VAL A 7 2.71 11.01 -5.61
CA VAL A 7 1.75 10.85 -4.51
C VAL A 7 1.23 9.42 -4.47
N ASP A 8 0.90 8.85 -5.62
CA ASP A 8 0.45 7.46 -5.75
C ASP A 8 1.55 6.48 -5.29
N ILE A 9 2.80 6.75 -5.68
CA ILE A 9 3.97 5.94 -5.30
C ILE A 9 4.20 6.00 -3.77
N LEU A 10 4.15 7.19 -3.17
CA LEU A 10 4.36 7.34 -1.72
C LEU A 10 3.23 6.70 -0.91
N LEU A 11 1.96 6.92 -1.30
CA LEU A 11 0.81 6.30 -0.65
C LEU A 11 0.86 4.77 -0.75
N GLY A 12 1.16 4.25 -1.95
CA GLY A 12 1.36 2.82 -2.17
C GLY A 12 2.51 2.27 -1.32
N GLY A 13 3.65 2.94 -1.29
CA GLY A 13 4.81 2.55 -0.48
C GLY A 13 4.52 2.52 1.02
N CYS A 14 3.97 3.62 1.56
CA CYS A 14 3.61 3.72 2.97
C CYS A 14 2.56 2.67 3.37
N GLY A 15 1.54 2.45 2.55
CA GLY A 15 0.51 1.44 2.80
C GLY A 15 1.10 0.02 2.82
N LEU A 16 2.05 -0.28 1.94
CA LEU A 16 2.69 -1.59 1.87
C LEU A 16 3.63 -1.84 3.06
N ILE A 17 4.40 -0.83 3.47
CA ILE A 17 5.22 -0.88 4.70
C ILE A 17 4.34 -1.13 5.93
N TRP A 18 3.23 -0.40 6.05
CA TRP A 18 2.30 -0.58 7.16
C TRP A 18 1.67 -1.97 7.16
N CYS A 19 1.31 -2.51 5.99
CA CYS A 19 0.84 -3.88 5.89
C CYS A 19 1.89 -4.86 6.43
N LEU A 20 3.14 -4.77 5.97
CA LEU A 20 4.23 -5.65 6.40
C LEU A 20 4.47 -5.59 7.92
N ASP A 21 4.48 -4.40 8.49
CA ASP A 21 4.59 -4.21 9.95
C ASP A 21 3.40 -4.82 10.69
N THR A 22 2.18 -4.64 10.15
CA THR A 22 0.96 -5.24 10.70
C THR A 22 1.01 -6.76 10.66
N TRP A 23 1.50 -7.37 9.57
CA TRP A 23 1.71 -8.81 9.47
C TRP A 23 2.73 -9.33 10.50
N GLY A 24 3.81 -8.58 10.76
CA GLY A 24 4.78 -8.93 11.81
C GLY A 24 4.15 -8.91 13.22
N LYS A 25 3.32 -7.90 13.49
CA LYS A 25 2.55 -7.80 14.74
C LYS A 25 1.49 -8.89 14.87
N LEU A 26 0.83 -9.23 13.75
CA LEU A 26 -0.13 -10.34 13.62
C LEU A 26 0.50 -11.74 13.79
N ARG A 27 1.83 -11.86 13.87
CA ARG A 27 2.49 -13.13 14.23
C ARG A 27 2.81 -13.23 15.71
N THR A 28 2.82 -12.12 16.43
CA THR A 28 3.42 -12.02 17.77
C THR A 28 2.43 -11.65 18.88
N ARG A 29 1.25 -11.11 18.55
CA ARG A 29 0.28 -10.57 19.51
C ARG A 29 -1.16 -11.05 19.29
N ALA A 30 -1.47 -12.28 19.69
CA ALA A 30 -2.85 -12.73 19.80
C ALA A 30 -3.52 -12.08 21.03
N PRO A 31 -4.85 -11.84 21.04
CA PRO A 31 -5.84 -12.15 20.01
C PRO A 31 -6.05 -11.03 18.99
N TRP A 32 -6.17 -11.40 17.72
CA TRP A 32 -6.47 -10.49 16.60
C TRP A 32 -7.97 -10.43 16.32
N HIS A 33 -8.45 -9.27 15.90
CA HIS A 33 -9.80 -9.14 15.38
C HIS A 33 -9.94 -9.96 14.07
N PRO A 34 -11.00 -10.77 13.88
CA PRO A 34 -11.10 -11.71 12.77
C PRO A 34 -11.05 -11.04 11.39
N HIS A 35 -11.52 -9.80 11.29
CA HIS A 35 -11.48 -9.03 10.04
C HIS A 35 -10.14 -8.33 9.77
N LEU A 36 -9.21 -8.30 10.72
CA LEU A 36 -7.96 -7.55 10.59
C LEU A 36 -7.12 -8.10 9.44
N VAL A 37 -6.99 -9.43 9.33
CA VAL A 37 -6.23 -10.10 8.25
C VAL A 37 -6.80 -9.77 6.88
N SER A 38 -8.13 -9.87 6.71
CA SER A 38 -8.78 -9.57 5.43
C SER A 38 -8.59 -8.10 5.04
N SER A 39 -8.70 -7.17 5.99
CA SER A 39 -8.47 -5.74 5.76
C SER A 39 -7.00 -5.45 5.40
N THR A 40 -6.04 -6.11 6.06
CA THR A 40 -4.61 -5.96 5.74
C THR A 40 -4.29 -6.51 4.35
N VAL A 41 -4.90 -7.62 3.93
CA VAL A 41 -4.75 -8.15 2.56
C VAL A 41 -5.32 -7.16 1.53
N GLY A 42 -6.53 -6.65 1.75
CA GLY A 42 -7.15 -5.67 0.84
C GLY A 42 -6.32 -4.40 0.71
N LEU A 43 -5.81 -3.88 1.84
CA LEU A 43 -4.93 -2.72 1.85
C LEU A 43 -3.60 -3.00 1.15
N ALA A 44 -3.02 -4.19 1.30
CA ALA A 44 -1.78 -4.58 0.63
C ALA A 44 -1.95 -4.61 -0.89
N ILE A 45 -3.05 -5.19 -1.39
CA ILE A 45 -3.36 -5.23 -2.82
C ILE A 45 -3.57 -3.81 -3.36
N PHE A 46 -4.34 -2.98 -2.67
CA PHE A 46 -4.59 -1.60 -3.06
C PHE A 46 -3.28 -0.78 -3.09
N SER A 47 -2.43 -0.95 -2.09
CA SER A 47 -1.13 -0.29 -1.99
C SER A 47 -0.19 -0.72 -3.13
N ALA A 48 -0.19 -2.01 -3.48
CA ALA A 48 0.58 -2.52 -4.62
C ALA A 48 0.07 -1.95 -5.95
N LEU A 49 -1.25 -1.86 -6.14
CA LEU A 49 -1.85 -1.24 -7.33
C LEU A 49 -1.47 0.24 -7.46
N LEU A 50 -1.51 1.00 -6.36
CA LEU A 50 -1.07 2.39 -6.35
C LEU A 50 0.41 2.54 -6.72
N LEU A 51 1.27 1.64 -6.22
CA LEU A 51 2.69 1.61 -6.57
C LEU A 51 2.90 1.34 -8.05
N VAL A 52 2.22 0.33 -8.61
CA VAL A 52 2.35 -0.05 -10.02
C VAL A 52 1.81 1.05 -10.94
N LEU A 53 0.63 1.60 -10.63
CA LEU A 53 0.02 2.67 -11.41
C LEU A 53 0.82 3.98 -11.30
N GLY A 54 1.27 4.33 -10.10
CA GLY A 54 2.13 5.48 -9.86
C GLY A 54 3.45 5.38 -10.60
N ALA A 55 4.11 4.22 -10.55
CA ALA A 55 5.35 3.96 -11.30
C ALA A 55 5.13 4.01 -12.81
N ALA A 56 4.06 3.40 -13.32
CA ALA A 56 3.71 3.45 -14.74
C ALA A 56 3.47 4.89 -15.21
N ARG A 57 2.75 5.69 -14.41
CA ARG A 57 2.51 7.12 -14.69
C ARG A 57 3.80 7.93 -14.65
N TRP A 58 4.69 7.65 -13.69
CA TRP A 58 6.00 8.32 -13.56
C TRP A 58 6.90 8.02 -14.75
N ILE A 59 6.92 6.78 -15.24
CA ILE A 59 7.68 6.39 -16.43
C ILE A 59 7.14 7.10 -17.67
N GLN A 60 5.82 7.21 -17.80
CA GLN A 60 5.18 7.89 -18.92
C GLN A 60 5.35 9.41 -18.86
N ASN A 61 5.38 10.00 -17.66
CA ASN A 61 5.50 11.44 -17.43
C ASN A 61 6.43 11.70 -16.23
N PRO A 62 7.76 11.74 -16.42
CA PRO A 62 8.75 11.87 -15.34
C PRO A 62 8.81 13.26 -14.66
N GLY A 63 7.70 14.00 -14.64
CA GLY A 63 7.61 15.33 -14.03
C GLY A 63 6.18 15.81 -13.77
N ALA A 64 5.18 14.92 -13.77
CA ALA A 64 3.77 15.25 -13.56
C ALA A 64 3.24 14.87 -12.16
#